data_AF-A0A645BVX5-F1
#
_entry.id   AF-A0A645BVX5-F1
#
_cell.length_a   1.000
_cell.length_b   1.000
_cell.length_c   1.000
_cell.angle_alpha   90.00
_cell.angle_beta   90.00
_cell.angle_gamma   90.00
#
_symmetry.space_group_name_H-M   'P 1'
#
loop_
_entity.id
_entity.type
_entity.pdbx_description
1 polymer ?
#
loop_
_entity_poly.entity_id
_entity_poly.type
_entity_poly.pdbx_seq_one_letter_code
_entity_poly.pdbx_strand_id
1 'polypeptide(L)'
;MESSANGGDSHIWFKKCIRVGPRRVMPLCYAAVNYPNFKEKLEKNPIPLRTMLNEHTQPTKFFVRTGAIPLNPTESEQKLLEVIGDEPLSIYDILNKTRRFPSPEVLDSLLNQRVIQAIGFTPTDALHVLGEYTEWDVGAAQIGAKKLSRFTQMGVIAFCKKVKQQVAKNMAYSLISFIMEGRGKDGIKMMLEKDVPLQYKVNVPIVLLGGPVKAYFGELKSLIDAEIVVPEQARVGNAVGALVGKGIKRIEIIIRPSSMDNPDQNFLVFTPAGRKKFEHYRTAMEYSQKVGEELILDSMKDFGLPESSIKIDTSIEYLVPPGWKQTPMETKMTFVGVCTPGALTD
;
A
#
# COMPACT_ATOMS: atom_id res chain seq x y z
N MET A 1 2.70 15.63 -2.36
CA MET A 1 1.29 15.21 -2.24
C MET A 1 1.32 13.87 -1.54
N GLU A 2 0.97 13.82 -0.26
CA GLU A 2 0.96 12.57 0.49
C GLU A 2 -0.44 11.95 0.42
N SER A 3 -0.53 10.73 -0.13
CA SER A 3 -1.79 10.03 -0.36
C SER A 3 -2.13 9.10 0.80
N SER A 4 -3.26 9.31 1.48
CA SER A 4 -3.80 8.31 2.41
C SER A 4 -4.60 7.26 1.63
N ALA A 5 -4.01 6.09 1.39
CA ALA A 5 -4.68 4.98 0.70
C ALA A 5 -5.63 4.23 1.65
N ASN A 6 -6.77 4.81 1.99
CA ASN A 6 -7.81 4.19 2.86
C ASN A 6 -8.71 3.22 2.06
N GLY A 7 -8.07 2.43 1.19
CA GLY A 7 -8.58 1.95 -0.09
C GLY A 7 -9.86 1.12 -0.03
N GLY A 8 -10.70 1.31 -1.06
CA GLY A 8 -11.94 0.56 -1.29
C GLY A 8 -11.78 -0.96 -1.30
N ASP A 9 -10.55 -1.47 -1.37
CA ASP A 9 -10.20 -2.89 -1.37
C ASP A 9 -9.69 -3.39 -0.02
N SER A 10 -9.87 -2.61 1.05
CA SER A 10 -9.54 -3.04 2.41
C SER A 10 -10.37 -4.26 2.79
N HIS A 11 -9.77 -5.28 3.38
CA HIS A 11 -10.48 -6.49 3.76
C HIS A 11 -11.51 -6.19 4.85
N ILE A 12 -12.78 -6.52 4.60
CA ILE A 12 -13.84 -6.51 5.59
C ILE A 12 -14.03 -7.92 6.11
N TRP A 13 -13.86 -8.10 7.41
CA TRP A 13 -13.95 -9.39 8.06
C TRP A 13 -14.51 -9.27 9.47
N PHE A 14 -14.89 -10.39 10.06
CA PHE A 14 -15.51 -10.41 11.38
C PHE A 14 -14.63 -11.11 12.41
N LYS A 15 -14.37 -10.43 13.53
CA LYS A 15 -13.81 -11.02 14.77
C LYS A 15 -14.31 -10.24 15.96
N LYS A 16 -15.33 -10.78 16.64
CA LYS A 16 -16.17 -10.12 17.67
C LYS A 16 -16.96 -8.91 17.15
N CYS A 17 -16.34 -8.07 16.33
CA CYS A 17 -16.93 -6.95 15.62
C CYS A 17 -16.45 -6.94 14.15
N ILE A 18 -17.03 -6.04 13.35
CA ILE A 18 -16.57 -5.77 11.98
C ILE A 18 -15.17 -5.16 12.04
N ARG A 19 -14.25 -5.67 11.22
CA ARG A 19 -12.88 -5.20 11.06
C ARG A 19 -12.69 -4.72 9.62
N VAL A 20 -11.91 -3.65 9.46
CA VAL A 20 -11.51 -3.08 8.16
C VAL A 20 -9.98 -3.12 8.08
N GLY A 21 -9.43 -3.80 7.08
CA GLY A 21 -7.98 -4.00 6.96
C GLY A 21 -7.41 -4.97 8.02
N PRO A 22 -6.10 -4.97 8.26
CA PRO A 22 -5.11 -4.04 7.71
C PRO A 22 -4.75 -4.37 6.25
N ARG A 23 -5.05 -5.58 5.78
CA ARG A 23 -4.69 -6.01 4.42
C ARG A 23 -5.69 -5.52 3.39
N ARG A 24 -5.19 -5.24 2.19
CA ARG A 24 -6.00 -5.12 0.98
C ARG A 24 -6.19 -6.49 0.34
N VAL A 25 -7.36 -6.73 -0.22
CA VAL A 25 -7.74 -7.98 -0.89
C VAL A 25 -8.49 -7.65 -2.16
N MET A 26 -8.49 -8.57 -3.12
CA MET A 26 -9.34 -8.44 -4.30
C MET A 26 -10.82 -8.47 -3.91
N PRO A 27 -11.66 -7.50 -4.33
CA PRO A 27 -13.11 -7.51 -4.10
C PRO A 27 -13.80 -8.75 -4.66
N LEU A 28 -14.89 -9.21 -4.03
CA LEU A 28 -15.65 -10.37 -4.52
C LEU A 28 -16.33 -10.09 -5.87
N CYS A 29 -16.89 -8.90 -6.04
CA CYS A 29 -17.52 -8.44 -7.27
C CYS A 29 -16.55 -8.48 -8.45
N TYR A 30 -15.29 -8.09 -8.21
CA TYR A 30 -14.23 -8.12 -9.22
C TYR A 30 -13.74 -9.56 -9.47
N ALA A 31 -13.52 -10.34 -8.41
CA ALA A 31 -13.11 -11.74 -8.54
C ALA A 31 -14.12 -12.56 -9.36
N ALA A 32 -15.42 -12.31 -9.20
CA ALA A 32 -16.46 -12.99 -9.96
C ALA A 32 -16.42 -12.73 -11.48
N VAL A 33 -15.82 -11.61 -11.92
CA VAL A 33 -15.62 -11.31 -13.34
C VAL A 33 -14.36 -12.00 -13.89
N ASN A 34 -13.35 -12.20 -13.04
CA ASN A 34 -12.04 -12.72 -13.47
C ASN A 34 -11.92 -14.24 -13.35
N TYR A 35 -12.69 -14.87 -12.46
CA TYR A 35 -12.61 -16.30 -12.18
C TYR A 35 -13.92 -17.00 -12.50
N PRO A 36 -13.96 -17.88 -13.51
CA PRO A 36 -15.13 -18.67 -13.84
C PRO A 36 -15.65 -19.44 -12.61
N ASN A 37 -16.98 -19.53 -12.46
CA ASN A 37 -17.64 -20.24 -11.35
C ASN A 37 -17.33 -19.73 -9.92
N PHE A 38 -16.57 -18.64 -9.76
CA PHE A 38 -16.24 -18.11 -8.43
C PHE A 38 -17.48 -17.76 -7.61
N LYS A 39 -18.53 -17.27 -8.25
CA LYS A 39 -19.80 -16.93 -7.59
C LYS A 39 -20.49 -18.15 -6.97
N GLU A 40 -20.55 -19.26 -7.69
CA GLU A 40 -21.08 -20.53 -7.20
C GLU A 40 -20.23 -21.07 -6.05
N LYS A 41 -18.90 -20.97 -6.20
CA LYS A 41 -17.95 -21.36 -5.16
C LYS A 41 -18.10 -20.54 -3.89
N LEU A 42 -18.24 -19.22 -4.03
CA LEU A 42 -18.52 -18.29 -2.93
C LEU A 42 -19.83 -18.67 -2.22
N GLU A 43 -20.89 -18.95 -2.98
CA GLU A 43 -22.19 -19.36 -2.44
C GLU A 43 -22.10 -20.68 -1.65
N LYS A 44 -21.44 -21.69 -2.20
CA LYS A 44 -21.26 -23.01 -1.57
C LYS A 44 -20.25 -23.02 -0.42
N ASN A 45 -19.36 -22.03 -0.33
CA ASN A 45 -18.34 -21.99 0.72
C ASN A 45 -19.00 -21.97 2.13
N PRO A 46 -18.62 -22.89 3.03
CA PRO A 46 -19.28 -23.00 4.33
C PRO A 46 -19.10 -21.76 5.21
N ILE A 47 -20.04 -21.56 6.14
CA ILE A 47 -19.97 -20.50 7.14
C ILE A 47 -19.29 -21.07 8.39
N PRO A 48 -18.09 -20.58 8.77
CA PRO A 48 -17.40 -21.04 9.97
C PRO A 48 -18.19 -20.76 11.25
N LEU A 49 -17.94 -21.54 12.29
CA LEU A 49 -18.33 -21.20 13.66
C LEU A 49 -17.65 -19.89 14.10
N ARG A 50 -18.35 -19.09 14.90
CA ARG A 50 -17.84 -17.79 15.39
C ARG A 50 -16.49 -17.90 16.11
N THR A 51 -16.25 -19.01 16.82
CA THR A 51 -15.00 -19.28 17.55
C THR A 51 -13.79 -19.54 16.64
N MET A 52 -14.02 -19.94 15.39
CA MET A 52 -12.96 -20.21 14.40
C MET A 52 -12.57 -18.97 13.59
N LEU A 53 -13.32 -17.88 13.69
CA LEU A 53 -13.12 -16.70 12.86
C LEU A 53 -11.82 -15.97 13.21
N ASN A 54 -10.97 -15.84 12.19
CA ASN A 54 -9.76 -15.01 12.18
C ASN A 54 -9.62 -14.38 10.79
N GLU A 55 -8.57 -13.60 10.53
CA GLU A 55 -8.44 -12.89 9.25
C GLU A 55 -8.40 -13.83 8.01
N HIS A 56 -7.86 -15.05 8.15
CA HIS A 56 -7.75 -16.03 7.06
C HIS A 56 -8.95 -16.99 7.00
N THR A 57 -9.63 -17.20 8.12
CA THR A 57 -10.82 -18.05 8.23
C THR A 57 -12.09 -17.20 8.24
N GLN A 58 -12.59 -16.85 7.04
CA GLN A 58 -13.85 -16.13 6.84
C GLN A 58 -14.67 -16.80 5.72
N PRO A 59 -16.01 -16.73 5.73
CA PRO A 59 -16.84 -17.34 4.68
C PRO A 59 -16.68 -16.69 3.30
N THR A 60 -16.03 -15.53 3.24
CA THR A 60 -15.76 -14.76 2.03
C THR A 60 -14.29 -14.72 1.67
N LYS A 61 -13.40 -15.45 2.37
CA LYS A 61 -11.95 -15.41 2.13
C LYS A 61 -11.51 -16.53 1.19
N PHE A 62 -10.80 -16.15 0.14
CA PHE A 62 -10.17 -17.07 -0.80
C PHE A 62 -8.73 -16.64 -1.09
N PHE A 63 -7.94 -17.55 -1.64
CA PHE A 63 -6.54 -17.35 -2.01
C PHE A 63 -6.29 -17.88 -3.41
N VAL A 64 -5.51 -17.15 -4.18
CA VAL A 64 -5.15 -17.48 -5.56
C VAL A 64 -3.69 -17.14 -5.79
N ARG A 65 -3.01 -17.88 -6.67
CA ARG A 65 -1.63 -17.60 -7.04
C ARG A 65 -1.53 -16.37 -7.94
N THR A 66 -0.46 -15.59 -7.81
CA THR A 66 -0.24 -14.38 -8.62
C THR A 66 0.68 -14.60 -9.83
N GLY A 67 1.35 -15.75 -9.89
CA GLY A 67 2.43 -16.03 -10.84
C GLY A 67 3.81 -15.51 -10.42
N ALA A 68 3.92 -14.77 -9.30
CA ALA A 68 5.22 -14.35 -8.79
C ALA A 68 6.06 -15.54 -8.30
N ILE A 69 7.39 -15.41 -8.41
CA ILE A 69 8.34 -16.46 -8.01
C ILE A 69 8.63 -16.31 -6.50
N PRO A 70 8.45 -17.36 -5.69
CA PRO A 70 8.78 -17.32 -4.26
C PRO A 70 10.30 -17.23 -4.05
N LEU A 71 10.73 -16.44 -3.06
CA LEU A 71 12.14 -16.31 -2.70
C LEU A 71 12.50 -17.35 -1.64
N ASN A 72 13.23 -18.40 -2.02
CA ASN A 72 13.68 -19.49 -1.13
C ASN A 72 12.55 -20.01 -0.20
N PRO A 73 11.45 -20.56 -0.77
CA PRO A 73 10.30 -20.98 0.03
C PRO A 73 10.69 -22.08 1.02
N THR A 74 10.16 -21.98 2.23
CA THR A 74 10.20 -23.07 3.21
C THR A 74 9.38 -24.27 2.72
N GLU A 75 9.62 -25.45 3.28
CA GLU A 75 8.87 -26.67 2.93
C GLU A 75 7.35 -26.49 3.13
N SER A 76 6.94 -25.74 4.16
CA SER A 76 5.53 -25.47 4.43
C SER A 76 4.90 -24.52 3.41
N GLU A 77 5.65 -23.52 2.96
CA GLU A 77 5.21 -22.61 1.89
C GLU A 77 5.11 -23.34 0.55
N GLN A 78 6.10 -24.19 0.23
CA GLN A 78 6.10 -24.97 -0.99
C GLN A 78 4.89 -25.91 -1.06
N LYS A 79 4.60 -26.65 0.01
CA LYS A 79 3.40 -27.51 0.09
C LYS A 79 2.10 -26.73 -0.11
N LEU A 80 2.02 -25.50 0.37
CA LEU A 80 0.83 -24.68 0.18
C LEU A 80 0.72 -24.14 -1.26
N LEU A 81 1.85 -23.80 -1.88
CA LEU A 81 1.92 -23.36 -3.27
C LEU A 81 1.66 -24.48 -4.29
N GLU A 82 1.88 -25.74 -3.93
CA GLU A 82 1.46 -26.90 -4.73
C GLU A 82 -0.07 -27.04 -4.78
N VAL A 83 -0.78 -26.48 -3.80
CA VAL A 83 -2.24 -26.60 -3.66
C VAL A 83 -2.96 -25.36 -4.19
N ILE A 84 -2.45 -24.16 -3.88
CA ILE A 84 -3.00 -22.88 -4.34
C ILE A 84 -2.50 -22.62 -5.77
N GLY A 85 -3.37 -22.87 -6.74
CA GLY A 85 -3.15 -22.56 -8.15
C GLY A 85 -3.85 -21.28 -8.61
N ASP A 86 -4.23 -21.26 -9.88
CA ASP A 86 -4.84 -20.09 -10.54
C ASP A 86 -6.34 -19.94 -10.25
N GLU A 87 -6.95 -20.96 -9.64
CA GLU A 87 -8.34 -20.94 -9.20
C GLU A 87 -8.46 -20.53 -7.72
N PRO A 88 -9.35 -19.60 -7.35
CA PRO A 88 -9.51 -19.15 -5.96
C PRO A 88 -9.90 -20.29 -5.02
N LEU A 89 -9.12 -20.56 -3.97
CA LEU A 89 -9.40 -21.58 -2.96
C LEU A 89 -9.75 -20.97 -1.61
N SER A 90 -10.80 -21.47 -0.95
CA SER A 90 -11.09 -21.12 0.44
C SER A 90 -10.20 -21.91 1.41
N ILE A 91 -10.20 -21.50 2.67
CA ILE A 91 -9.51 -22.25 3.73
C ILE A 91 -10.01 -23.71 3.84
N TYR A 92 -11.28 -23.95 3.51
CA TYR A 92 -11.87 -25.28 3.54
C TYR A 92 -11.48 -26.11 2.31
N ASP A 93 -11.33 -25.47 1.14
CA ASP A 93 -10.79 -26.16 -0.03
C ASP A 93 -9.35 -26.61 0.24
N ILE A 94 -8.54 -25.73 0.82
CA ILE A 94 -7.16 -26.05 1.21
C ILE A 94 -7.18 -27.21 2.21
N LEU A 95 -7.97 -27.12 3.29
CA LEU A 95 -8.13 -28.19 4.27
C LEU A 95 -8.53 -29.53 3.63
N ASN A 96 -9.48 -29.52 2.69
CA ASN A 96 -9.95 -30.74 2.04
C ASN A 96 -8.85 -31.39 1.18
N LYS A 97 -8.02 -30.57 0.53
CA LYS A 97 -6.91 -31.02 -0.32
C LYS A 97 -5.69 -31.48 0.49
N THR A 98 -5.34 -30.78 1.56
CA THR A 98 -4.13 -31.06 2.36
C THR A 98 -4.40 -31.92 3.61
N ARG A 99 -5.67 -32.13 3.96
CA ARG A 99 -6.13 -32.72 5.23
C ARG A 99 -5.65 -31.96 6.48
N ARG A 100 -5.19 -30.71 6.33
CA ARG A 100 -4.72 -29.88 7.45
C ARG A 100 -5.00 -28.40 7.19
N PHE A 101 -5.37 -27.66 8.23
CA PHE A 101 -5.44 -26.20 8.13
C PHE A 101 -4.04 -25.62 7.87
N PRO A 102 -3.88 -24.71 6.90
CA PRO A 102 -2.62 -24.01 6.72
C PRO A 102 -2.34 -23.13 7.94
N SER A 103 -1.06 -23.00 8.30
CA SER A 103 -0.65 -22.08 9.36
C SER A 103 -0.92 -20.62 8.92
N PRO A 104 -1.46 -19.76 9.80
CA PRO A 104 -1.60 -18.33 9.53
C PRO A 104 -0.29 -17.67 9.13
N GLU A 105 0.82 -18.04 9.79
CA GLU A 105 2.15 -17.48 9.54
C GLU A 105 2.64 -17.80 8.12
N VAL A 106 2.40 -19.03 7.64
CA VAL A 106 2.73 -19.44 6.27
C VAL A 106 1.90 -18.66 5.24
N LEU A 107 0.60 -18.48 5.49
CA LEU A 107 -0.26 -17.66 4.62
C LEU A 107 0.19 -16.20 4.61
N ASP A 108 0.49 -15.63 5.77
CA ASP A 108 0.97 -14.25 5.90
C ASP A 108 2.30 -14.04 5.17
N SER A 109 3.23 -15.00 5.27
CA SER A 109 4.50 -14.96 4.54
C SER A 109 4.26 -14.92 3.02
N LEU A 110 3.46 -15.84 2.47
CA LEU A 110 3.18 -15.89 1.04
C LEU A 110 2.42 -14.66 0.53
N LEU A 111 1.49 -14.11 1.33
CA LEU A 111 0.79 -12.86 1.01
C LEU A 111 1.73 -11.66 1.01
N ASN A 112 2.64 -11.58 1.99
CA ASN A 112 3.63 -10.49 2.08
C ASN A 112 4.64 -10.55 0.93
N GLN A 113 5.04 -11.76 0.50
CA GLN A 113 5.85 -11.99 -0.70
C GLN A 113 5.08 -11.77 -2.00
N ARG A 114 3.75 -11.57 -1.94
CA ARG A 114 2.84 -11.41 -3.10
C ARG A 114 2.84 -12.60 -4.06
N VAL A 115 3.22 -13.79 -3.60
CA VAL A 115 3.17 -15.04 -4.38
C VAL A 115 1.75 -15.58 -4.46
N ILE A 116 0.95 -15.28 -3.44
CA ILE A 116 -0.50 -15.46 -3.46
C ILE A 116 -1.17 -14.12 -3.20
N GLN A 117 -2.40 -13.99 -3.68
CA GLN A 117 -3.30 -12.88 -3.42
C GLN A 117 -4.55 -13.40 -2.70
N ALA A 118 -5.05 -12.62 -1.76
CA ALA A 118 -6.31 -12.90 -1.11
C ALA A 118 -7.47 -12.19 -1.83
N ILE A 119 -8.60 -12.88 -1.91
CA ILE A 119 -9.91 -12.36 -2.31
C ILE A 119 -10.78 -12.29 -1.04
N GLY A 120 -11.58 -11.23 -0.91
CA GLY A 120 -12.43 -11.01 0.27
C GLY A 120 -13.52 -9.98 0.03
N PHE A 121 -14.47 -9.88 0.96
CA PHE A 121 -15.43 -8.78 0.95
C PHE A 121 -14.72 -7.46 1.26
N THR A 122 -15.05 -6.41 0.55
CA THR A 122 -14.40 -5.09 0.61
C THR A 122 -15.42 -3.97 0.70
N PRO A 123 -15.01 -2.73 1.03
CA PRO A 123 -15.86 -1.56 0.86
C PRO A 123 -16.44 -1.42 -0.56
N THR A 124 -15.67 -1.80 -1.59
CA THR A 124 -16.16 -1.82 -2.97
C THR A 124 -17.37 -2.74 -3.13
N ASP A 125 -17.35 -3.94 -2.54
CA ASP A 125 -18.50 -4.84 -2.53
C ASP A 125 -19.71 -4.23 -1.79
N ALA A 126 -19.47 -3.57 -0.66
CA ALA A 126 -20.55 -2.89 0.07
C ALA A 126 -21.24 -1.83 -0.80
N LEU A 127 -20.48 -1.06 -1.60
CA LEU A 127 -21.04 -0.08 -2.53
C LEU A 127 -21.82 -0.72 -3.69
N HIS A 128 -21.40 -1.90 -4.18
CA HIS A 128 -22.18 -2.68 -5.15
C HIS A 128 -23.53 -3.10 -4.59
N VAL A 129 -23.57 -3.53 -3.33
CA VAL A 129 -24.82 -3.89 -2.67
C VAL A 129 -25.72 -2.68 -2.44
N LEU A 130 -25.14 -1.50 -2.17
CA LEU A 130 -25.88 -0.25 -1.99
C LEU A 130 -26.32 0.39 -3.32
N GLY A 131 -25.84 -0.09 -4.46
CA GLY A 131 -26.14 0.47 -5.78
C GLY A 131 -25.41 1.78 -6.09
N GLU A 132 -24.41 2.15 -5.27
CA GLU A 132 -23.67 3.41 -5.40
C GLU A 132 -22.42 3.29 -6.29
N TYR A 133 -21.97 2.05 -6.54
CA TYR A 133 -20.89 1.72 -7.46
C TYR A 133 -21.07 0.28 -7.94
N THR A 134 -21.36 0.07 -9.21
CA THR A 134 -21.85 -1.23 -9.74
C THR A 134 -21.11 -1.69 -10.99
N GLU A 135 -19.81 -1.38 -11.09
CA GLU A 135 -19.02 -1.70 -12.29
C GLU A 135 -18.76 -3.19 -12.50
N TRP A 136 -18.89 -4.02 -11.46
CA TRP A 136 -18.64 -5.47 -11.51
C TRP A 136 -19.84 -6.28 -10.98
N ASP A 137 -19.66 -7.58 -10.71
CA ASP A 137 -20.78 -8.47 -10.36
C ASP A 137 -21.39 -8.12 -8.99
N VAL A 138 -22.56 -7.47 -9.04
CA VAL A 138 -23.34 -7.11 -7.84
C VAL A 138 -23.81 -8.35 -7.06
N GLY A 139 -24.09 -9.46 -7.73
CA GLY A 139 -24.57 -10.67 -7.06
C GLY A 139 -23.52 -11.34 -6.18
N ALA A 140 -22.25 -11.33 -6.58
CA ALA A 140 -21.13 -11.82 -5.77
C ALA A 140 -20.96 -10.96 -4.50
N ALA A 141 -21.08 -9.64 -4.64
CA ALA A 141 -21.10 -8.73 -3.49
C ALA A 141 -22.30 -9.03 -2.56
N GLN A 142 -23.50 -9.25 -3.11
CA GLN A 142 -24.69 -9.61 -2.32
C GLN A 142 -24.53 -10.92 -1.55
N ILE A 143 -23.96 -11.96 -2.17
CA ILE A 143 -23.67 -13.24 -1.51
C ILE A 143 -22.68 -13.03 -0.35
N GLY A 144 -21.61 -12.26 -0.59
CA GLY A 144 -20.62 -11.94 0.44
C GLY A 144 -21.21 -11.18 1.62
N ALA A 145 -22.01 -10.14 1.34
CA ALA A 145 -22.68 -9.35 2.37
C ALA A 145 -23.67 -10.20 3.18
N LYS A 146 -24.45 -11.06 2.52
CA LYS A 146 -25.36 -12.01 3.19
C LYS A 146 -24.62 -12.98 4.10
N LYS A 147 -23.44 -13.45 3.71
CA LYS A 147 -22.63 -14.35 4.56
C LYS A 147 -22.06 -13.64 5.78
N LEU A 148 -21.48 -12.46 5.61
CA LEU A 148 -20.89 -11.71 6.71
C LEU A 148 -21.92 -11.12 7.67
N SER A 149 -23.07 -10.65 7.16
CA SER A 149 -24.11 -10.05 8.01
C SER A 149 -24.69 -11.05 9.02
N ARG A 150 -24.62 -12.37 8.77
CA ARG A 150 -25.03 -13.42 9.73
C ARG A 150 -24.24 -13.42 11.04
N PHE A 151 -23.03 -12.87 11.03
CA PHE A 151 -22.25 -12.71 12.26
C PHE A 151 -22.65 -11.48 13.05
N THR A 152 -23.40 -10.56 12.43
CA THR A 152 -23.94 -9.34 13.01
C THR A 152 -25.43 -9.52 13.37
N GLN A 153 -26.01 -8.55 14.07
CA GLN A 153 -27.47 -8.45 14.27
C GLN A 153 -28.13 -7.56 13.19
N MET A 154 -27.46 -7.34 12.05
CA MET A 154 -27.87 -6.38 11.02
C MET A 154 -28.36 -7.11 9.77
N GLY A 155 -29.38 -6.54 9.10
CA GLY A 155 -29.72 -6.91 7.73
C GLY A 155 -28.61 -6.52 6.75
N VAL A 156 -28.64 -7.09 5.54
CA VAL A 156 -27.59 -6.91 4.51
C VAL A 156 -27.32 -5.43 4.19
N ILE A 157 -28.38 -4.64 3.94
CA ILE A 157 -28.25 -3.22 3.64
C ILE A 157 -27.67 -2.43 4.82
N ALA A 158 -28.15 -2.71 6.04
CA ALA A 158 -27.67 -2.04 7.24
C ALA A 158 -26.19 -2.38 7.52
N PHE A 159 -25.78 -3.62 7.27
CA PHE A 159 -24.38 -4.05 7.33
C PHE A 159 -23.52 -3.27 6.32
N CYS A 160 -23.93 -3.18 5.07
CA CYS A 160 -23.17 -2.47 4.03
C CYS A 160 -23.07 -0.95 4.34
N LYS A 161 -24.16 -0.34 4.82
CA LYS A 161 -24.12 1.06 5.31
C LYS A 161 -23.14 1.23 6.47
N LYS A 162 -23.10 0.28 7.42
CA LYS A 162 -22.14 0.32 8.53
C LYS A 162 -20.69 0.23 8.06
N VAL A 163 -20.41 -0.64 7.07
CA VAL A 163 -19.08 -0.75 6.44
C VAL A 163 -18.71 0.59 5.79
N LYS A 164 -19.59 1.16 4.95
CA LYS A 164 -19.38 2.45 4.30
C LYS A 164 -19.08 3.58 5.31
N GLN A 165 -19.89 3.68 6.35
CA GLN A 165 -19.71 4.65 7.43
C GLN A 165 -18.36 4.47 8.14
N GLN A 166 -17.96 3.23 8.44
CA GLN A 166 -16.68 2.96 9.10
C GLN A 166 -15.50 3.39 8.21
N VAL A 167 -15.58 3.16 6.91
CA VAL A 167 -14.54 3.59 5.96
C VAL A 167 -14.48 5.11 5.88
N ALA A 168 -15.62 5.80 5.85
CA ALA A 168 -15.66 7.26 5.91
C ALA A 168 -15.04 7.82 7.19
N LYS A 169 -15.34 7.21 8.35
CA LYS A 169 -14.70 7.57 9.63
C LYS A 169 -13.19 7.33 9.61
N ASN A 170 -12.73 6.22 9.03
CA ASN A 170 -11.29 5.96 8.90
C ASN A 170 -10.62 7.00 7.98
N MET A 171 -11.27 7.40 6.88
CA MET A 171 -10.77 8.46 6.01
C MET A 171 -10.67 9.80 6.74
N ALA A 172 -11.73 10.19 7.45
CA ALA A 172 -11.72 11.41 8.25
C ALA A 172 -10.63 11.38 9.34
N TYR A 173 -10.52 10.26 10.06
CA TYR A 173 -9.49 10.06 11.07
C TYR A 173 -8.08 10.23 10.49
N SER A 174 -7.78 9.57 9.37
CA SER A 174 -6.49 9.67 8.70
C SER A 174 -6.19 11.10 8.25
N LEU A 175 -7.17 11.80 7.66
CA LEU A 175 -7.00 13.17 7.19
C LEU A 175 -6.76 14.16 8.35
N ILE A 176 -7.59 14.12 9.39
CA ILE A 176 -7.46 15.01 10.54
C ILE A 176 -6.15 14.72 11.28
N SER A 177 -5.81 13.43 11.47
CA SER A 177 -4.54 13.04 12.08
C SER A 177 -3.35 13.54 11.28
N PHE A 178 -3.45 13.54 9.95
CA PHE A 178 -2.41 14.09 9.08
C PHE A 178 -2.27 15.60 9.24
N ILE A 179 -3.39 16.36 9.15
CA ILE A 179 -3.40 17.82 9.32
C ILE A 179 -2.86 18.24 10.70
N MET A 180 -3.15 17.46 11.75
CA MET A 180 -2.68 17.72 13.10
C MET A 180 -1.27 17.21 13.38
N GLU A 181 -0.50 16.77 12.36
CA GLU A 181 0.85 16.21 12.50
C GLU A 181 0.90 15.05 13.51
N GLY A 182 -0.18 14.28 13.60
CA GLY A 182 -0.33 13.16 14.51
C GLY A 182 -0.63 13.52 15.97
N ARG A 183 -0.84 14.80 16.30
CA ARG A 183 -1.28 15.23 17.65
C ARG A 183 -2.74 14.88 17.88
N GLY A 184 -3.10 14.53 19.12
CA GLY A 184 -4.50 14.33 19.51
C GLY A 184 -5.21 13.11 18.93
N LYS A 185 -4.47 12.12 18.40
CA LYS A 185 -5.01 10.89 17.77
C LYS A 185 -6.13 10.22 18.56
N ASP A 186 -5.94 10.01 19.86
CA ASP A 186 -6.96 9.34 20.69
C ASP A 186 -8.25 10.16 20.82
N GLY A 187 -8.12 11.49 20.88
CA GLY A 187 -9.26 12.41 20.89
C GLY A 187 -10.04 12.34 19.58
N ILE A 188 -9.34 12.44 18.43
CA ILE A 188 -9.96 12.36 17.10
C ILE A 188 -10.69 11.03 16.93
N LYS A 189 -10.03 9.92 17.31
CA LYS A 189 -10.60 8.58 17.23
C LYS A 189 -11.85 8.45 18.09
N MET A 190 -11.79 8.89 19.35
CA MET A 190 -12.93 8.83 20.26
C MET A 190 -14.12 9.62 19.72
N MET A 191 -13.90 10.80 19.15
CA MET A 191 -14.96 11.66 18.61
C MET A 191 -15.65 11.02 17.41
N LEU A 192 -14.88 10.44 16.49
CA LEU A 192 -15.42 9.74 15.32
C LEU A 192 -16.11 8.43 15.70
N GLU A 193 -15.61 7.69 16.68
CA GLU A 193 -16.20 6.41 17.11
C GLU A 193 -17.48 6.58 17.94
N LYS A 194 -17.56 7.60 18.81
CA LYS A 194 -18.69 7.83 19.72
C LYS A 194 -19.83 8.67 19.13
N ASP A 195 -19.76 9.02 17.84
CA ASP A 195 -20.75 9.87 17.17
C ASP A 195 -21.02 11.18 17.95
N VAL A 196 -19.96 11.77 18.51
CA VAL A 196 -20.05 13.08 19.16
C VAL A 196 -20.45 14.09 18.08
N PRO A 197 -21.47 14.94 18.30
CA PRO A 197 -21.97 15.89 17.30
C PRO A 197 -21.01 17.08 17.13
N LEU A 198 -19.78 16.79 16.75
CA LEU A 198 -18.72 17.76 16.51
C LEU A 198 -18.17 17.55 15.11
N GLN A 199 -17.93 18.65 14.41
CA GLN A 199 -17.42 18.66 13.04
C GLN A 199 -16.10 19.45 13.01
N TYR A 200 -15.10 18.90 12.33
CA TYR A 200 -13.82 19.59 12.15
C TYR A 200 -13.90 20.54 10.97
N LYS A 201 -13.64 21.83 11.19
CA LYS A 201 -13.47 22.78 10.10
C LYS A 201 -12.05 22.72 9.55
N VAL A 202 -11.93 22.45 8.26
CA VAL A 202 -10.66 22.38 7.54
C VAL A 202 -10.68 23.45 6.45
N ASN A 203 -9.77 24.43 6.55
CA ASN A 203 -9.70 25.56 5.64
C ASN A 203 -8.89 25.27 4.36
N VAL A 204 -8.47 24.03 4.15
CA VAL A 204 -7.81 23.57 2.92
C VAL A 204 -8.75 22.67 2.14
N PRO A 205 -8.83 22.80 0.80
CA PRO A 205 -9.67 21.93 -0.01
C PRO A 205 -9.28 20.45 0.12
N ILE A 206 -10.28 19.58 0.23
CA ILE A 206 -10.11 18.12 0.27
C ILE A 206 -10.45 17.58 -1.12
N VAL A 207 -9.45 17.04 -1.82
CA VAL A 207 -9.64 16.43 -3.14
C VAL A 207 -9.79 14.92 -2.99
N LEU A 208 -10.93 14.37 -3.42
CA LEU A 208 -11.17 12.93 -3.37
C LEU A 208 -10.79 12.27 -4.69
N LEU A 209 -9.89 11.27 -4.65
CA LEU A 209 -9.37 10.54 -5.81
C LEU A 209 -9.49 9.02 -5.62
N GLY A 210 -9.85 8.31 -6.70
CA GLY A 210 -10.05 6.86 -6.75
C GLY A 210 -11.42 6.49 -7.33
N GLY A 211 -11.60 5.22 -7.72
CA GLY A 211 -12.83 4.75 -8.40
C GLY A 211 -14.13 5.08 -7.65
N PRO A 212 -14.32 4.58 -6.41
CA PRO A 212 -15.59 4.75 -5.70
C PRO A 212 -15.71 6.03 -4.86
N VAL A 213 -14.81 7.01 -4.99
CA VAL A 213 -14.75 8.13 -4.02
C VAL A 213 -15.99 9.03 -4.03
N LYS A 214 -16.69 9.14 -5.16
CA LYS A 214 -17.96 9.88 -5.26
C LYS A 214 -18.99 9.38 -4.25
N ALA A 215 -19.00 8.07 -3.99
CA ALA A 215 -19.93 7.45 -3.05
C ALA A 215 -19.74 7.94 -1.60
N TYR A 216 -18.54 8.39 -1.23
CA TYR A 216 -18.20 8.82 0.13
C TYR A 216 -18.32 10.32 0.37
N PHE A 217 -18.69 11.10 -0.66
CA PHE A 217 -18.80 12.55 -0.55
C PHE A 217 -19.75 12.98 0.57
N GLY A 218 -20.92 12.35 0.65
CA GLY A 218 -21.94 12.67 1.66
C GLY A 218 -21.46 12.36 3.07
N GLU A 219 -20.90 11.18 3.30
CA GLU A 219 -20.38 10.79 4.62
C GLU A 219 -19.22 11.68 5.07
N LEU A 220 -18.27 12.00 4.17
CA LEU A 220 -17.16 12.88 4.52
C LEU A 220 -17.63 14.31 4.83
N LYS A 221 -18.58 14.84 4.05
CA LYS A 221 -19.17 16.17 4.30
C LYS A 221 -19.90 16.23 5.65
N SER A 222 -20.43 15.10 6.14
CA SER A 222 -21.06 15.02 7.47
C SER A 222 -20.05 14.98 8.63
N LEU A 223 -18.80 14.56 8.36
CA LEU A 223 -17.75 14.41 9.37
C LEU A 223 -16.80 15.61 9.43
N ILE A 224 -16.59 16.28 8.29
CA ILE A 224 -15.63 17.38 8.12
C ILE A 224 -16.31 18.53 7.39
N ASP A 225 -16.18 19.74 7.95
CA ASP A 225 -16.59 20.99 7.32
C ASP A 225 -15.41 21.53 6.49
N ALA A 226 -15.46 21.29 5.18
CA ALA A 226 -14.42 21.69 4.24
C ALA A 226 -14.99 21.85 2.83
N GLU A 227 -14.24 22.54 1.98
CA GLU A 227 -14.45 22.47 0.54
C GLU A 227 -14.00 21.08 0.04
N ILE A 228 -14.96 20.20 -0.21
CA ILE A 228 -14.68 18.86 -0.76
C ILE A 228 -14.89 18.89 -2.27
N VAL A 229 -13.83 18.56 -3.01
CA VAL A 229 -13.82 18.53 -4.48
C VAL A 229 -13.68 17.09 -4.95
N VAL A 230 -14.52 16.69 -5.90
CA VAL A 230 -14.37 15.42 -6.62
C VAL A 230 -14.16 15.73 -8.11
N PRO A 231 -12.91 15.62 -8.61
CA PRO A 231 -12.61 15.88 -10.01
C PRO A 231 -13.40 14.93 -10.94
N GLU A 232 -13.63 15.36 -12.18
CA GLU A 232 -14.34 14.56 -13.18
C GLU A 232 -13.63 13.20 -13.41
N GLN A 233 -12.31 13.24 -13.58
CA GLN A 233 -11.45 12.06 -13.78
C GLN A 233 -10.95 11.44 -12.46
N ALA A 234 -11.65 11.65 -11.33
CA ALA A 234 -11.22 11.15 -10.01
C ALA A 234 -10.89 9.64 -10.01
N ARG A 235 -11.59 8.84 -10.82
CA ARG A 235 -11.37 7.38 -10.94
C ARG A 235 -9.94 7.01 -11.35
N VAL A 236 -9.29 7.83 -12.19
CA VAL A 236 -7.93 7.60 -12.69
C VAL A 236 -6.91 8.54 -12.05
N GLY A 237 -7.29 9.26 -10.99
CA GLY A 237 -6.44 10.28 -10.36
C GLY A 237 -5.06 9.77 -9.94
N ASN A 238 -4.97 8.53 -9.43
CA ASN A 238 -3.67 7.92 -9.09
C ASN A 238 -2.81 7.63 -10.33
N ALA A 239 -3.41 7.19 -11.43
CA ALA A 239 -2.70 6.91 -12.68
C ALA A 239 -2.22 8.20 -13.34
N VAL A 240 -3.08 9.22 -13.38
CA VAL A 240 -2.72 10.59 -13.81
C VAL A 240 -1.60 11.12 -12.92
N GLY A 241 -1.71 10.99 -11.60
CA GLY A 241 -0.69 11.40 -10.64
C GLY A 241 0.66 10.70 -10.84
N ALA A 242 0.65 9.40 -11.19
CA ALA A 242 1.87 8.66 -11.52
C ALA A 242 2.50 9.13 -12.85
N LEU A 243 1.68 9.46 -13.85
CA LEU A 243 2.13 9.94 -15.15
C LEU A 243 2.70 11.37 -15.08
N VAL A 244 2.00 12.27 -14.38
CA VAL A 244 2.40 13.69 -14.23
C VAL A 244 3.39 13.91 -13.08
N GLY A 245 3.62 12.89 -12.27
CA GLY A 245 4.54 12.93 -11.14
C GLY A 245 5.97 13.17 -11.62
N LYS A 246 6.71 14.01 -10.89
CA LYS A 246 8.15 14.13 -11.13
C LYS A 246 8.80 12.78 -10.85
N GLY A 247 9.54 12.24 -11.80
CA GLY A 247 10.41 11.10 -11.57
C GLY A 247 11.53 11.54 -10.62
N ILE A 248 11.63 10.94 -9.44
CA ILE A 248 12.67 11.26 -8.45
C ILE A 248 13.50 10.02 -8.20
N LYS A 249 14.82 10.14 -8.40
CA LYS A 249 15.79 9.11 -8.02
C LYS A 249 16.76 9.69 -7.00
N ARG A 250 16.98 8.96 -5.91
CA ARG A 250 17.99 9.29 -4.88
C ARG A 250 19.05 8.21 -4.84
N ILE A 251 20.32 8.62 -4.87
CA ILE A 251 21.48 7.75 -4.70
C ILE A 251 22.36 8.33 -3.62
N GLU A 252 22.85 7.46 -2.73
CA GLU A 252 23.78 7.82 -1.67
C GLU A 252 25.10 7.11 -1.91
N ILE A 253 26.19 7.88 -1.89
CA ILE A 253 27.57 7.39 -1.97
C ILE A 253 28.28 7.80 -0.69
N ILE A 254 28.94 6.84 -0.06
CA ILE A 254 29.62 7.05 1.22
C ILE A 254 31.12 6.86 1.02
N ILE A 255 31.91 7.81 1.50
CA ILE A 255 33.37 7.75 1.54
C ILE A 255 33.80 7.64 3.00
N ARG A 256 34.63 6.64 3.31
CA ARG A 256 35.25 6.49 4.64
C ARG A 256 36.74 6.21 4.49
N PRO A 257 37.59 6.62 5.43
CA PRO A 257 38.94 6.09 5.48
C PRO A 257 38.94 4.57 5.64
N SER A 258 39.89 3.88 5.02
CA SER A 258 39.99 2.42 5.11
C SER A 258 40.49 1.94 6.48
N SER A 259 41.16 2.82 7.22
CA SER A 259 41.58 2.60 8.61
C SER A 259 41.48 3.91 9.39
N MET A 260 41.02 3.85 10.62
CA MET A 260 41.01 5.00 11.54
C MET A 260 42.39 5.31 12.12
N ASP A 261 43.32 4.35 12.08
CA ASP A 261 44.69 4.55 12.56
C ASP A 261 45.51 5.42 11.60
N ASN A 262 45.14 5.41 10.31
CA ASN A 262 45.77 6.18 9.24
C ASN A 262 44.70 6.80 8.32
N PRO A 263 43.90 7.75 8.82
CA PRO A 263 42.68 8.20 8.15
C PRO A 263 42.95 8.94 6.82
N ASP A 264 44.17 9.45 6.61
CA ASP A 264 44.51 10.24 5.43
C ASP A 264 45.15 9.43 4.27
N GLN A 265 45.38 8.12 4.43
CA GLN A 265 46.14 7.34 3.45
C GLN A 265 45.29 6.62 2.39
N ASN A 266 44.13 6.12 2.77
CA ASN A 266 43.34 5.24 1.91
C ASN A 266 41.86 5.40 2.24
N PHE A 267 41.02 5.35 1.20
CA PHE A 267 39.59 5.63 1.29
C PHE A 267 38.80 4.53 0.59
N LEU A 268 37.66 4.17 1.16
CA LEU A 268 36.68 3.27 0.60
C LEU A 268 35.45 4.09 0.20
N VAL A 269 35.07 3.98 -1.07
CA VAL A 269 33.83 4.53 -1.61
C VAL A 269 32.82 3.39 -1.72
N PHE A 270 31.64 3.58 -1.14
CA PHE A 270 30.51 2.65 -1.19
C PHE A 270 29.44 3.23 -2.09
N THR A 271 29.08 2.48 -3.13
CA THR A 271 28.03 2.82 -4.10
C THR A 271 26.97 1.69 -4.11
N PRO A 272 25.78 1.92 -4.71
CA PRO A 272 24.81 0.83 -4.91
C PRO A 272 25.36 -0.37 -5.70
N ALA A 273 26.34 -0.14 -6.59
CA ALA A 273 26.96 -1.18 -7.41
C ALA A 273 28.10 -1.95 -6.68
N GLY A 274 28.51 -1.49 -5.50
CA GLY A 274 29.60 -2.09 -4.73
C GLY A 274 30.59 -1.05 -4.19
N ARG A 275 31.75 -1.53 -3.74
CA ARG A 275 32.79 -0.68 -3.11
C ARG A 275 34.07 -0.60 -3.93
N LYS A 276 34.76 0.53 -3.87
CA LYS A 276 36.07 0.75 -4.51
C LYS A 276 37.03 1.48 -3.57
N LYS A 277 38.32 1.18 -3.70
CA LYS A 277 39.40 1.75 -2.87
C LYS A 277 40.17 2.83 -3.65
N PHE A 278 40.57 3.90 -2.94
CA PHE A 278 41.34 5.03 -3.46
C PHE A 278 42.45 5.42 -2.48
N GLU A 279 43.58 5.91 -2.99
CA GLU A 279 44.72 6.38 -2.17
C GLU A 279 44.58 7.85 -1.74
N HIS A 280 43.81 8.65 -2.50
CA HIS A 280 43.64 10.06 -2.21
C HIS A 280 42.17 10.41 -2.05
N TYR A 281 41.86 11.16 -0.99
CA TYR A 281 40.49 11.61 -0.68
C TYR A 281 39.89 12.41 -1.84
N ARG A 282 40.68 13.29 -2.46
CA ARG A 282 40.26 14.08 -3.62
C ARG A 282 39.81 13.20 -4.78
N THR A 283 40.56 12.15 -5.10
CA THR A 283 40.20 11.21 -6.17
C THR A 283 38.96 10.40 -5.82
N ALA A 284 38.76 10.05 -4.54
CA ALA A 284 37.54 9.42 -4.06
C ALA A 284 36.32 10.34 -4.23
N MET A 285 36.46 11.64 -3.95
CA MET A 285 35.42 12.66 -4.15
C MET A 285 35.08 12.85 -5.63
N GLU A 286 36.09 13.04 -6.48
CA GLU A 286 35.90 13.22 -7.93
C GLU A 286 35.23 11.99 -8.57
N TYR A 287 35.65 10.78 -8.17
CA TYR A 287 35.00 9.54 -8.57
C TYR A 287 33.55 9.47 -8.10
N SER A 288 33.29 9.82 -6.83
CA SER A 288 31.94 9.76 -6.25
C SER A 288 30.99 10.74 -6.93
N GLN A 289 31.45 11.95 -7.27
CA GLN A 289 30.67 12.92 -8.04
C GLN A 289 30.26 12.35 -9.41
N LYS A 290 31.26 11.89 -10.18
CA LYS A 290 31.04 11.37 -11.53
C LYS A 290 30.11 10.15 -11.52
N VAL A 291 30.38 9.17 -10.65
CA VAL A 291 29.58 7.95 -10.58
C VAL A 291 28.18 8.22 -10.04
N GLY A 292 28.02 9.15 -9.10
CA GLY A 292 26.70 9.56 -8.61
C GLY A 292 25.82 10.12 -9.72
N GLU A 293 26.36 11.03 -10.53
CA GLU A 293 25.66 11.59 -11.70
C GLU A 293 25.34 10.52 -12.76
N GLU A 294 26.32 9.69 -13.12
CA GLU A 294 26.14 8.60 -14.10
C GLU A 294 25.05 7.62 -13.65
N LEU A 295 25.05 7.20 -12.38
CA LEU A 295 24.04 6.26 -11.86
C LEU A 295 22.64 6.89 -11.81
N ILE A 296 22.54 8.20 -11.54
CA ILE A 296 21.25 8.91 -11.60
C ILE A 296 20.75 8.95 -13.03
N LEU A 297 21.57 9.38 -13.99
CA LEU A 297 21.20 9.45 -15.40
C LEU A 297 20.77 8.08 -15.92
N ASP A 298 21.58 7.04 -15.65
CA ASP A 298 21.29 5.68 -16.11
C ASP A 298 20.01 5.12 -15.49
N SER A 299 19.82 5.30 -14.18
CA SER A 299 18.58 4.91 -13.50
C SER A 299 17.34 5.66 -13.99
N MET A 300 17.52 6.86 -14.56
CA MET A 300 16.42 7.72 -14.98
C MET A 300 16.08 7.60 -16.47
N LYS A 301 16.90 6.93 -17.28
CA LYS A 301 16.58 6.60 -18.69
C LYS A 301 15.29 5.79 -18.82
N ASP A 302 15.02 4.91 -17.86
CA ASP A 302 13.82 4.05 -17.83
C ASP A 302 12.52 4.84 -17.70
N PHE A 303 12.56 6.13 -17.35
CA PHE A 303 11.38 6.99 -17.29
C PHE A 303 10.93 7.49 -18.67
N GLY A 304 11.67 7.20 -19.75
CA GLY A 304 11.27 7.54 -21.12
C GLY A 304 11.25 9.04 -21.42
N LEU A 305 11.93 9.85 -20.62
CA LEU A 305 12.04 11.30 -20.77
C LEU A 305 13.46 11.69 -21.24
N PRO A 306 13.62 12.76 -22.02
CA PRO A 306 14.92 13.16 -22.56
C PRO A 306 15.89 13.55 -21.43
N GLU A 307 17.17 13.16 -21.53
CA GLU A 307 18.19 13.43 -20.53
C GLU A 307 18.30 14.93 -20.17
N SER A 308 18.02 15.82 -21.13
CA SER A 308 18.00 17.28 -20.96
C SER A 308 16.94 17.80 -19.97
N SER A 309 15.95 16.97 -19.62
CA SER A 309 14.90 17.31 -18.65
C SER A 309 15.24 16.89 -17.22
N ILE A 310 16.36 16.19 -17.03
CA ILE A 310 16.83 15.72 -15.72
C ILE A 310 17.64 16.83 -15.06
N LYS A 311 17.21 17.26 -13.88
CA LYS A 311 17.98 18.12 -12.99
C LYS A 311 18.57 17.28 -11.87
N ILE A 312 19.87 17.40 -11.63
CA ILE A 312 20.56 16.69 -10.55
C ILE A 312 20.97 17.71 -9.51
N ASP A 313 20.45 17.53 -8.29
CA ASP A 313 20.90 18.25 -7.11
C ASP A 313 21.83 17.35 -6.30
N THR A 314 22.97 17.89 -5.87
CA THR A 314 23.94 17.17 -5.04
C THR A 314 24.10 17.86 -3.69
N SER A 315 24.00 17.09 -2.61
CA SER A 315 24.30 17.55 -1.24
C SER A 315 25.39 16.69 -0.62
N ILE A 316 26.30 17.32 0.12
CA ILE A 316 27.43 16.65 0.77
C ILE A 316 27.37 16.91 2.26
N GLU A 317 27.39 15.84 3.04
CA GLU A 317 27.45 15.87 4.51
C GLU A 317 28.79 15.29 4.97
N TYR A 318 29.43 15.97 5.92
CA TYR A 318 30.71 15.56 6.48
C TYR A 318 30.54 15.19 7.96
N LEU A 319 31.00 14.01 8.34
CA LEU A 319 31.12 13.60 9.73
C LEU A 319 32.54 13.91 10.23
N VAL A 320 32.65 14.99 11.01
CA VAL A 320 33.92 15.45 11.61
C VAL A 320 33.69 15.64 13.11
N PRO A 321 34.20 14.73 13.97
CA PRO A 321 34.09 14.91 15.42
C PRO A 321 34.81 16.17 15.93
N PRO A 322 34.41 16.70 17.09
CA PRO A 322 35.10 17.84 17.70
C PRO A 322 36.60 17.55 17.91
N GLY A 323 37.45 18.46 17.45
CA GLY A 323 38.91 18.33 17.57
C GLY A 323 39.57 17.42 16.52
N TRP A 324 38.81 16.82 15.60
CA TRP A 324 39.34 16.06 14.47
C TRP A 324 40.02 16.98 13.45
N LYS A 325 41.25 16.65 13.04
CA LYS A 325 42.07 17.49 12.14
C LYS A 325 42.41 16.81 10.82
N GLN A 326 42.02 15.55 10.66
CA GLN A 326 42.26 14.73 9.48
C GLN A 326 41.06 14.82 8.52
N THR A 327 41.15 14.11 7.40
CA THR A 327 40.01 13.92 6.49
C THR A 327 38.77 13.38 7.23
N PRO A 328 37.54 13.75 6.79
CA PRO A 328 36.32 13.37 7.49
C PRO A 328 36.21 11.85 7.73
N MET A 329 35.73 11.45 8.91
CA MET A 329 35.51 10.03 9.23
C MET A 329 34.48 9.40 8.29
N GLU A 330 33.55 10.20 7.82
CA GLU A 330 32.62 9.86 6.77
C GLU A 330 32.31 11.10 5.94
N THR A 331 32.21 10.91 4.63
CA THR A 331 31.59 11.87 3.71
C THR A 331 30.43 11.18 3.02
N LYS A 332 29.23 11.72 3.18
CA LYS A 332 28.03 11.22 2.53
C LYS A 332 27.64 12.18 1.42
N MET A 333 27.70 11.70 0.18
CA MET A 333 27.23 12.43 -0.99
C MET A 333 25.86 11.89 -1.37
N THR A 334 24.87 12.76 -1.43
CA THR A 334 23.50 12.42 -1.86
C THR A 334 23.21 13.11 -3.18
N PHE A 335 22.84 12.32 -4.18
CA PHE A 335 22.44 12.77 -5.49
C PHE A 335 20.93 12.59 -5.63
N VAL A 336 20.23 13.65 -6.01
CA VAL A 336 18.79 13.64 -6.26
C VAL A 336 18.56 14.07 -7.69
N GLY A 337 18.22 13.10 -8.54
CA GLY A 337 17.75 13.36 -9.89
C GLY A 337 16.25 13.61 -9.88
N VAL A 338 15.82 14.72 -10.48
CA VAL A 338 14.42 15.08 -10.68
C VAL A 338 14.17 15.28 -12.15
N CYS A 339 13.27 14.49 -12.71
CA CYS A 339 12.78 14.64 -14.07
C CYS A 339 11.32 15.09 -14.01
N THR A 340 11.01 16.19 -14.67
CA THR A 340 9.62 16.66 -14.79
C THR A 340 9.13 16.24 -16.16
N PRO A 341 7.99 15.52 -16.28
CA PRO A 341 7.37 15.31 -17.58
C PRO A 341 7.21 16.69 -18.25
N GLY A 342 7.78 16.87 -19.44
CA GLY A 342 7.53 18.07 -20.21
C GLY A 342 6.01 18.26 -20.32
N ALA A 343 5.52 19.50 -20.23
CA ALA A 343 4.15 19.76 -20.65
C ALA A 343 4.03 19.19 -22.06
N LEU A 344 3.13 18.23 -22.26
CA LEU A 344 2.68 17.85 -23.59
C LEU A 344 2.09 19.13 -24.19
N THR A 345 2.89 19.86 -24.93
CA THR A 345 2.40 20.88 -25.85
C THR A 345 1.71 20.12 -26.96
N ASP A 346 0.40 20.36 -27.09
CA ASP A 346 -0.55 19.67 -27.96
C ASP A 346 -0.06 19.37 -29.39
#